data_AF-A0A7R9PHY9-F1
#
_entry.id   AF-A0A7R9PHY9-F1
#
_cell.length_a   1.000
_cell.length_b   1.000
_cell.length_c   1.000
_cell.angle_alpha   90.00
_cell.angle_beta   90.00
_cell.angle_gamma   90.00
#
_symmetry.space_group_name_H-M   'P 1'
#
loop_
_entity.id
_entity.type
_entity.pdbx_description
1 polymer ?
#
loop_
_entity_poly.entity_id
_entity_poly.type
_entity_poly.pdbx_seq_one_letter_code
_entity_poly.pdbx_strand_id
1 'polypeptide(L)'
;MFWIGRSAVSNYDGSTDGCIMYRCFDYIIYRNKHGKKKKFDKNLVDVKKKKRDAEMEHRNKIKNDPVCYEEFKRKERERYNKRKEDGKIKLISDLSERGKRQQRKKWVERTTRHRKRQKADREELNNILVCGTPSLSGTEAREVTVSVAGPSNGILGRAGSSRKNAGRKRVLRNRSQAHRKIKELEGKLKRLSKSAAKYKAKYYRLRKQKGNNESLQTRVREFLNGEKVSTKVVKRLQFGEVLTTITMQTKIQKLVRFLLEF
;
A
#
# COMPACT_ATOMS: atom_id res chain seq x y z
N MET A 1 2.58 50.40 1.16
CA MET A 1 1.39 50.65 0.35
C MET A 1 1.85 51.00 -1.05
N PHE A 2 1.68 50.12 -2.04
CA PHE A 2 1.61 50.53 -3.45
C PHE A 2 0.78 49.48 -4.19
N TRP A 3 -0.38 49.96 -4.68
CA TRP A 3 -1.31 49.25 -5.54
C TRP A 3 -0.68 49.02 -6.92
N ILE A 4 -0.94 47.87 -7.55
CA ILE A 4 -0.91 47.76 -9.01
C ILE A 4 -2.21 47.11 -9.49
N GLY A 5 -3.10 48.01 -9.91
CA GLY A 5 -4.01 47.95 -11.04
C GLY A 5 -4.39 46.59 -11.61
N ARG A 6 -5.66 46.25 -11.40
CA ARG A 6 -6.46 45.33 -12.20
C ARG A 6 -7.07 46.16 -13.34
N SER A 7 -6.74 45.85 -14.59
CA SER A 7 -7.52 46.33 -15.75
C SER A 7 -7.93 45.15 -16.60
N ALA A 8 -9.23 45.10 -16.89
CA ALA A 8 -9.90 44.13 -17.74
C ALA A 8 -10.06 44.71 -19.15
N VAL A 9 -9.84 43.89 -20.17
CA VAL A 9 -10.28 44.07 -21.58
C VAL A 9 -10.48 42.65 -22.12
N SER A 10 -11.71 42.16 -22.12
CA SER A 10 -12.70 42.09 -23.21
C SER A 10 -12.53 40.87 -24.13
N ASN A 11 -13.66 40.21 -24.34
CA ASN A 11 -13.86 39.01 -25.13
C ASN A 11 -13.40 39.14 -26.59
N TYR A 12 -12.83 38.06 -27.12
CA TYR A 12 -12.94 37.68 -28.53
C TYR A 12 -13.00 36.16 -28.62
N ASP A 13 -14.15 35.65 -29.06
CA ASP A 13 -14.31 34.29 -29.58
C ASP A 13 -13.62 34.18 -30.94
N GLY A 14 -12.93 33.07 -31.19
CA GLY A 14 -12.24 32.86 -32.46
C GLY A 14 -11.38 31.60 -32.47
N SER A 15 -12.03 30.46 -32.66
CA SER A 15 -11.43 29.17 -33.02
C SER A 15 -10.24 29.29 -33.98
N THR A 16 -9.03 29.01 -33.50
CA THR A 16 -7.93 28.42 -34.30
C THR A 16 -7.10 27.52 -33.39
N ASP A 17 -7.61 26.31 -33.20
CA ASP A 17 -6.79 25.16 -32.83
C ASP A 17 -5.65 25.00 -33.83
N GLY A 18 -4.42 25.02 -33.33
CA GLY A 18 -3.25 24.54 -34.08
C GLY A 18 -2.15 25.57 -34.39
N CYS A 19 -1.59 26.27 -33.39
CA CYS A 19 -0.24 26.87 -33.59
C CYS A 19 0.55 27.25 -32.31
N ILE A 20 0.22 26.72 -31.12
CA ILE A 20 0.93 27.09 -29.88
C ILE A 20 2.13 26.14 -29.59
N MET A 21 2.16 24.95 -30.15
CA MET A 21 3.17 23.93 -29.81
C MET A 21 4.54 24.17 -30.46
N TYR A 22 4.62 24.82 -31.62
CA TYR A 22 5.89 25.04 -32.31
C TYR A 22 6.71 26.21 -31.74
N ARG A 23 6.07 27.23 -31.15
CA ARG A 23 6.81 28.32 -30.47
C ARG A 23 7.45 27.90 -29.13
N CYS A 24 6.92 26.87 -28.48
CA CYS A 24 7.50 26.38 -27.22
C CYS A 24 8.75 25.52 -27.44
N PHE A 25 8.80 24.76 -28.53
CA PHE A 25 9.93 23.89 -28.83
C PHE A 25 11.18 24.69 -29.25
N ASP A 26 11.01 25.72 -30.08
CA ASP A 26 12.11 26.62 -30.47
C ASP A 26 12.66 27.40 -29.27
N TYR A 27 11.82 27.80 -28.31
CA TYR A 27 12.27 28.45 -27.07
C TYR A 27 13.10 27.52 -26.16
N ILE A 28 12.76 26.23 -26.11
CA ILE A 28 13.53 25.23 -25.34
C ILE A 28 14.89 24.95 -26.00
N ILE A 29 14.93 24.84 -27.33
CA ILE A 29 16.18 24.64 -28.07
C ILE A 29 17.06 25.89 -28.00
N TYR A 30 16.50 27.09 -28.13
CA TYR A 30 17.23 28.36 -28.01
C TYR A 30 17.83 28.56 -26.61
N ARG A 31 17.07 28.25 -25.54
CA ARG A 31 17.57 28.31 -24.14
C ARG A 31 18.69 27.30 -23.87
N ASN A 32 18.67 26.12 -24.50
CA ASN A 32 19.72 25.12 -24.36
C ASN A 32 20.99 25.48 -25.17
N LYS A 33 20.84 26.18 -26.30
CA LYS A 33 21.96 26.60 -27.18
C LYS A 33 22.67 27.88 -26.70
N HIS A 34 21.94 28.80 -26.07
CA HIS A 34 22.46 30.09 -25.57
C HIS A 34 22.46 30.24 -24.03
N GLY A 35 22.03 29.21 -23.29
CA GLY A 35 22.11 29.18 -21.83
C GLY A 35 23.55 29.05 -21.35
N LYS A 36 24.18 30.17 -20.99
CA LYS A 36 25.51 30.19 -20.35
C LYS A 36 25.51 29.17 -19.19
N LYS A 37 26.27 28.08 -19.30
CA LYS A 37 26.52 27.16 -18.18
C LYS A 37 27.07 27.98 -17.02
N LYS A 38 26.32 28.12 -15.92
CA LYS A 38 26.83 28.77 -14.70
C LYS A 38 28.10 28.03 -14.30
N LYS A 39 29.23 28.76 -14.26
CA LYS A 39 30.51 28.21 -13.80
C LYS A 39 30.31 27.63 -12.39
N PHE A 40 30.87 26.45 -12.14
CA PHE A 40 30.87 25.82 -10.83
C PHE A 40 31.66 26.71 -9.87
N ASP A 41 30.94 27.42 -9.01
CA ASP A 41 31.54 28.35 -8.07
C ASP A 41 32.10 27.54 -6.89
N LYS A 42 33.41 27.27 -6.90
CA LYS A 42 34.11 26.43 -5.91
C LYS A 42 33.83 26.91 -4.48
N ASN A 43 33.75 28.24 -4.31
CA ASN A 43 33.34 28.91 -3.08
C ASN A 43 31.95 28.50 -2.58
N LEU A 44 30.98 28.27 -3.46
CA LEU A 44 29.63 27.86 -3.04
C LEU A 44 29.61 26.44 -2.47
N VAL A 45 30.44 25.54 -3.01
CA VAL A 45 30.56 24.17 -2.49
C VAL A 45 31.24 24.16 -1.13
N ASP A 46 32.28 24.97 -0.96
CA ASP A 46 32.99 25.10 0.30
C ASP A 46 32.13 25.77 1.39
N VAL A 47 31.38 26.82 1.04
CA VAL A 47 30.38 27.44 1.94
C VAL A 47 29.30 26.43 2.35
N LYS A 48 28.79 25.64 1.39
CA LYS A 48 27.81 24.56 1.69
C LYS A 48 28.40 23.43 2.53
N LYS A 49 29.70 23.14 2.39
CA LYS A 49 30.40 22.15 3.21
C LYS A 49 30.56 22.65 4.64
N LYS A 50 31.12 23.86 4.82
CA LYS A 50 31.25 24.50 6.15
C LYS A 50 29.91 24.60 6.88
N LYS A 51 28.83 24.94 6.17
CA LYS A 51 27.47 24.95 6.75
C LYS A 51 27.01 23.57 7.23
N ARG A 52 27.26 22.51 6.44
CA ARG A 52 26.94 21.13 6.82
C ARG A 52 27.74 20.67 8.03
N ASP A 53 29.03 21.00 8.07
CA ASP A 53 29.94 20.60 9.15
C ASP A 53 29.55 21.31 10.46
N ALA A 54 29.29 22.62 10.42
CA ALA A 54 28.80 23.38 11.58
C ALA A 54 27.44 22.86 12.09
N GLU A 55 26.53 22.49 11.19
CA GLU A 55 25.25 21.89 11.58
C GLU A 55 25.43 20.50 12.22
N MET A 56 26.40 19.72 11.73
CA MET A 56 26.76 18.43 12.29
C MET A 56 27.35 18.57 13.70
N GLU A 57 28.27 19.51 13.89
CA GLU A 57 28.83 19.83 15.20
C GLU A 57 27.75 20.27 16.20
N HIS A 58 26.84 21.14 15.78
CA HIS A 58 25.71 21.55 16.61
C HIS A 58 24.83 20.36 17.03
N ARG A 59 24.51 19.46 16.09
CA ARG A 59 23.76 18.22 16.40
C ARG A 59 24.53 17.31 17.37
N ASN A 60 25.85 17.22 17.23
CA ASN A 60 26.70 16.43 18.12
C ASN A 60 26.76 17.05 19.52
N LYS A 61 26.86 18.38 19.64
CA LYS A 61 26.80 19.09 20.93
C LYS A 61 25.49 18.78 21.68
N ILE A 62 24.35 18.86 20.99
CA ILE A 62 23.04 18.51 21.57
C ILE A 62 22.98 17.04 21.96
N LYS A 63 23.55 16.13 21.16
CA LYS A 63 23.50 14.68 21.41
C LYS A 63 24.41 14.26 22.58
N ASN A 64 25.52 14.95 22.77
CA ASN A 64 26.51 14.62 23.79
C ASN A 64 26.09 15.10 25.20
N ASP A 65 25.26 16.15 25.29
CA ASP A 65 24.66 16.58 26.55
C ASP A 65 23.30 15.90 26.79
N PRO A 66 23.15 15.05 27.82
CA PRO A 66 21.92 14.33 28.08
C PRO A 66 20.73 15.23 28.40
N VAL A 67 20.95 16.39 29.04
CA VAL A 67 19.87 17.31 29.45
C VAL A 67 19.32 18.02 28.21
N CYS A 68 20.21 18.60 27.40
CA CYS A 68 19.83 19.22 26.13
C CYS A 68 19.17 18.22 25.17
N TYR A 69 19.64 16.96 25.14
CA TYR A 69 19.08 15.93 24.28
C TYR A 69 17.64 15.55 24.65
N GLU A 70 17.36 15.38 25.94
CA GLU A 70 16.00 15.05 26.41
C GLU A 70 15.03 16.23 26.23
N GLU A 71 15.49 17.47 26.46
CA GLU A 71 14.67 18.65 26.19
C GLU A 71 14.35 18.78 24.69
N PHE A 72 15.32 18.53 23.81
CA PHE A 72 15.12 18.49 22.36
C PHE A 72 14.08 17.44 21.96
N LYS A 73 14.16 16.22 22.49
CA LYS A 73 13.15 15.17 22.24
C LYS A 73 11.77 15.56 22.75
N ARG A 74 11.69 16.20 23.92
CA ARG A 74 10.41 16.70 24.47
C ARG A 74 9.77 17.70 23.52
N LYS A 75 10.51 18.74 23.11
CA LYS A 75 10.04 19.74 22.14
C LYS A 75 9.62 19.12 20.81
N GLU A 76 10.34 18.11 20.32
CA GLU A 76 9.98 17.43 19.07
C GLU A 76 8.70 16.57 19.20
N ARG A 77 8.50 15.89 20.35
CA ARG A 77 7.25 15.19 20.68
C ARG A 77 6.07 16.15 20.72
N GLU A 78 6.21 17.30 21.39
CA GLU A 78 5.17 18.33 21.46
C GLU A 78 4.83 18.88 20.06
N ARG A 79 5.84 19.19 19.23
CA ARG A 79 5.62 19.61 17.83
C ARG A 79 4.93 18.54 16.98
N TYR A 80 5.26 17.27 17.21
CA TYR A 80 4.62 16.16 16.51
C TYR A 80 3.14 16.04 16.90
N ASN A 81 2.84 16.09 18.20
CA ASN A 81 1.47 16.03 18.72
C ASN A 81 0.63 17.19 18.18
N LYS A 82 1.13 18.43 18.24
CA LYS A 82 0.45 19.60 17.64
C LYS A 82 0.16 19.41 16.15
N ARG A 83 1.13 18.94 15.36
CA ARG A 83 0.92 18.69 13.91
C ARG A 83 -0.05 17.52 13.64
N LYS A 84 -0.15 16.58 14.56
CA LYS A 84 -1.10 15.46 14.50
C LYS A 84 -2.51 15.95 14.81
N GLU A 85 -2.68 16.76 15.87
CA GLU A 85 -3.93 17.42 16.25
C GLU A 85 -4.43 18.38 15.14
N ASP A 86 -3.53 19.19 14.57
CA ASP A 86 -3.81 20.06 13.41
C ASP A 86 -4.19 19.30 12.12
N GLY A 87 -4.12 17.96 12.11
CA GLY A 87 -4.41 17.13 10.93
C GLY A 87 -3.36 17.21 9.81
N LYS A 88 -2.24 17.92 10.03
CA LYS A 88 -1.10 18.00 9.09
C LYS A 88 -0.39 16.65 8.95
N ILE A 89 -0.36 15.86 10.02
CA ILE A 89 0.15 14.48 10.02
C ILE A 89 -1.05 13.53 10.09
N LYS A 90 -1.39 12.92 8.95
CA LYS A 90 -2.47 11.92 8.87
C LYS A 90 -1.96 10.54 9.31
N LEU A 91 -2.71 9.85 10.16
CA LEU A 91 -2.43 8.45 10.47
C LEU A 91 -2.80 7.56 9.29
N ILE A 92 -2.28 6.33 9.30
CA ILE A 92 -2.61 5.32 8.29
C ILE A 92 -4.10 4.99 8.29
N SER A 93 -4.75 5.00 9.45
CA SER A 93 -6.21 4.82 9.57
C SER A 93 -6.96 5.85 8.72
N ASP A 94 -6.54 7.11 8.84
CA ASP A 94 -7.24 8.29 8.31
C ASP A 94 -6.90 8.56 6.84
N LEU A 95 -5.91 7.86 6.31
CA LEU A 95 -5.57 7.89 4.88
C LEU A 95 -6.65 7.17 4.05
N SER A 96 -7.04 7.80 2.94
CA SER A 96 -7.87 7.15 1.91
C SER A 96 -7.18 5.93 1.34
N GLU A 97 -7.91 5.00 0.72
CA GLU A 97 -7.30 3.78 0.16
C GLU A 97 -6.24 4.10 -0.92
N ARG A 98 -6.45 5.18 -1.69
CA ARG A 98 -5.45 5.69 -2.63
C ARG A 98 -4.20 6.22 -1.91
N GLY A 99 -4.37 6.94 -0.81
CA GLY A 99 -3.26 7.39 0.04
C GLY A 99 -2.49 6.22 0.68
N LYS A 100 -3.20 5.21 1.17
CA LYS A 100 -2.61 3.96 1.70
C LYS A 100 -1.77 3.25 0.63
N ARG A 101 -2.26 3.17 -0.62
CA ARG A 101 -1.49 2.63 -1.75
C ARG A 101 -0.20 3.42 -2.02
N GLN A 102 -0.26 4.75 -2.05
CA GLN A 102 0.92 5.60 -2.23
C GLN A 102 1.94 5.40 -1.10
N GLN A 103 1.48 5.30 0.14
CA GLN A 103 2.35 5.06 1.28
C GLN A 103 3.04 3.70 1.20
N ARG A 104 2.30 2.64 0.80
CA ARG A 104 2.88 1.32 0.52
C ARG A 104 3.94 1.39 -0.58
N LYS A 105 3.69 2.12 -1.68
CA LYS A 105 4.66 2.34 -2.76
C LYS A 105 5.94 2.99 -2.22
N LYS A 106 5.83 4.05 -1.42
CA LYS A 106 6.98 4.71 -0.77
C LYS A 106 7.74 3.76 0.17
N TRP A 107 7.04 2.90 0.91
CA TRP A 107 7.68 1.90 1.77
C TRP A 107 8.47 0.87 0.97
N VAL A 108 7.89 0.35 -0.11
CA VAL A 108 8.60 -0.57 -1.01
C VAL A 108 9.85 0.11 -1.57
N GLU A 109 9.73 1.34 -2.07
CA GLU A 109 10.87 2.10 -2.61
C GLU A 109 11.98 2.28 -1.58
N ARG A 110 11.66 2.74 -0.36
CA ARG A 110 12.64 2.92 0.72
C ARG A 110 13.30 1.60 1.11
N THR A 111 12.52 0.53 1.21
CA THR A 111 13.02 -0.81 1.57
C THR A 111 13.97 -1.33 0.50
N THR A 112 13.59 -1.21 -0.78
CA THR A 112 14.45 -1.60 -1.90
C THR A 112 15.73 -0.79 -1.94
N ARG A 113 15.64 0.54 -1.75
CA ARG A 113 16.82 1.42 -1.69
C ARG A 113 17.75 1.05 -0.54
N HIS A 114 17.20 0.76 0.64
CA HIS A 114 17.98 0.35 1.80
C HIS A 114 18.67 -1.00 1.58
N ARG A 115 17.96 -2.00 1.02
CA ARG A 115 18.55 -3.30 0.68
C ARG A 115 19.66 -3.19 -0.36
N LYS A 116 19.49 -2.34 -1.37
CA LYS A 116 20.53 -2.05 -2.37
C LYS A 116 21.77 -1.44 -1.72
N ARG A 117 21.60 -0.46 -0.82
CA ARG A 117 22.72 0.12 -0.06
C ARG A 117 23.44 -0.94 0.78
N GLN A 118 22.71 -1.71 1.59
CA GLN A 118 23.33 -2.79 2.37
C GLN A 118 24.09 -3.81 1.52
N LYS A 119 23.61 -4.10 0.30
CA LYS A 119 24.31 -4.99 -0.63
C LYS A 119 25.61 -4.34 -1.11
N ALA A 120 25.56 -3.08 -1.54
CA ALA A 120 26.72 -2.33 -1.97
C ALA A 120 27.76 -2.19 -0.85
N ASP A 121 27.34 -1.80 0.37
CA ASP A 121 28.23 -1.67 1.53
C ASP A 121 28.89 -3.03 1.87
N ARG A 122 28.17 -4.14 1.69
CA ARG A 122 28.72 -5.49 1.89
C ARG A 122 29.71 -5.87 0.80
N GLU A 123 29.40 -5.56 -0.45
CA GLU A 123 30.30 -5.80 -1.59
C GLU A 123 31.58 -4.97 -1.46
N GLU A 124 31.46 -3.71 -1.05
CA GLU A 124 32.60 -2.83 -0.75
C GLU A 124 33.46 -3.40 0.39
N LEU A 125 32.84 -3.81 1.50
CA LEU A 125 33.55 -4.48 2.58
C LEU A 125 34.26 -5.76 2.12
N ASN A 126 33.59 -6.59 1.30
CA ASN A 126 34.20 -7.81 0.76
C ASN A 126 35.37 -7.48 -0.19
N ASN A 127 35.25 -6.45 -1.02
CA ASN A 127 36.32 -6.02 -1.92
C ASN A 127 37.53 -5.52 -1.12
N ILE A 128 37.31 -4.74 -0.07
CA ILE A 128 38.38 -4.31 0.86
C ILE A 128 39.04 -5.53 1.50
N LEU A 129 38.24 -6.53 1.93
CA LEU A 129 38.75 -7.73 2.58
C LEU A 129 39.56 -8.63 1.62
N VAL A 130 39.15 -8.74 0.36
CA VAL A 130 39.78 -9.57 -0.67
C VAL A 130 41.02 -8.89 -1.27
N CYS A 131 41.02 -7.57 -1.45
CA CYS A 131 42.18 -6.82 -1.93
C CYS A 131 43.18 -6.46 -0.82
N GLY A 132 42.77 -6.50 0.46
CA GLY A 132 43.62 -6.21 1.61
C GLY A 132 44.44 -7.39 2.14
N THR A 133 44.23 -8.60 1.62
CA THR A 133 45.11 -9.75 1.89
C THR A 133 46.21 -9.78 0.83
N PRO A 134 47.48 -9.50 1.17
CA PRO A 134 48.57 -9.80 0.24
C PRO A 134 48.52 -11.30 -0.05
N SER A 135 48.51 -11.64 -1.33
CA SER A 135 48.63 -13.03 -1.79
C SER A 135 49.90 -13.61 -1.17
N LEU A 136 49.78 -14.49 -0.17
CA LEU A 136 50.88 -15.29 0.35
C LEU A 136 51.27 -16.31 -0.73
N SER A 137 51.97 -15.81 -1.74
CA SER A 137 52.91 -16.58 -2.54
C SER A 137 54.11 -16.85 -1.64
N GLY A 138 54.22 -18.06 -1.13
CA GLY A 138 55.48 -18.60 -0.62
C GLY A 138 55.45 -19.09 0.82
N THR A 139 56.02 -20.28 0.98
CA THR A 139 56.65 -20.86 2.18
C THR A 139 55.76 -21.41 3.29
N GLU A 140 55.59 -22.73 3.19
CA GLU A 140 55.80 -23.76 4.21
C GLU A 140 54.99 -23.71 5.51
N ALA A 141 54.22 -24.77 5.68
CA ALA A 141 53.71 -25.25 6.95
C ALA A 141 54.85 -25.38 7.97
N ARG A 142 54.82 -24.55 9.01
CA ARG A 142 55.52 -24.86 10.26
C ARG A 142 54.58 -24.62 11.42
N GLU A 143 54.00 -25.72 11.90
CA GLU A 143 53.42 -25.78 13.24
C GLU A 143 54.54 -25.49 14.24
N VAL A 144 54.42 -24.38 14.97
CA VAL A 144 55.23 -24.13 16.17
C VAL A 144 54.26 -23.91 17.32
N THR A 145 54.03 -25.00 18.05
CA THR A 145 53.39 -24.99 19.36
C THR A 145 54.39 -24.42 20.37
N VAL A 146 54.21 -23.16 20.77
CA VAL A 146 54.91 -22.61 21.94
C VAL A 146 53.92 -22.51 23.10
N SER A 147 54.03 -23.45 24.02
CA SER A 147 53.43 -23.41 25.34
C SER A 147 54.13 -22.34 26.18
N VAL A 148 53.45 -21.21 26.44
CA VAL A 148 53.86 -20.26 27.48
C VAL A 148 52.73 -20.17 28.50
N ALA A 149 53.02 -20.68 29.70
CA ALA A 149 52.18 -20.55 30.87
C ALA A 149 52.14 -19.08 31.32
N GLY A 150 50.94 -18.49 31.32
CA GLY A 150 50.64 -17.19 31.90
C GLY A 150 49.15 -17.09 32.23
N PRO A 151 48.74 -16.57 33.40
CA PRO A 151 47.36 -16.63 33.85
C PRO A 151 46.57 -15.50 33.17
N SER A 152 45.80 -15.84 32.14
CA SER A 152 44.76 -14.94 31.63
C SER A 152 43.43 -15.66 31.58
N ASN A 153 42.54 -15.17 32.44
CA ASN A 153 41.13 -15.46 32.48
C ASN A 153 40.51 -15.35 31.08
N GLY A 154 39.68 -16.34 30.71
CA GLY A 154 38.53 -16.09 29.84
C GLY A 154 38.54 -16.65 28.41
N ILE A 155 38.90 -17.91 28.20
CA ILE A 155 38.57 -18.62 26.93
C ILE A 155 37.87 -19.95 27.23
N LEU A 156 36.74 -19.90 27.95
CA LEU A 156 35.83 -21.06 28.09
C LEU A 156 34.36 -20.71 27.75
N GLY A 157 34.13 -19.69 26.92
CA GLY A 157 32.78 -19.18 26.61
C GLY A 157 32.21 -19.49 25.22
N ARG A 158 32.98 -20.02 24.26
CA ARG A 158 32.59 -19.94 22.84
C ARG A 158 31.72 -21.10 22.34
N ALA A 159 31.88 -22.32 22.86
CA ALA A 159 31.10 -23.49 22.41
C ALA A 159 29.65 -23.51 22.94
N GLY A 160 29.42 -23.09 24.20
CA GLY A 160 28.10 -23.07 24.83
C GLY A 160 27.13 -22.01 24.27
N SER A 161 27.66 -20.89 23.76
CA SER A 161 26.88 -19.82 23.14
C SER A 161 26.23 -20.25 21.81
N SER A 162 26.95 -21.02 21.00
CA SER A 162 26.46 -21.48 19.68
C SER A 162 25.23 -22.39 19.79
N ARG A 163 25.26 -23.37 20.72
CA ARG A 163 24.16 -24.31 20.94
C ARG A 163 22.91 -23.62 21.52
N LYS A 164 23.09 -22.70 22.49
CA LYS A 164 22.00 -21.86 23.05
C LYS A 164 21.37 -20.95 21.98
N ASN A 165 22.20 -20.34 21.12
CA ASN A 165 21.73 -19.51 20.01
C ASN A 165 21.00 -20.31 18.92
N ALA A 166 21.44 -21.54 18.63
CA ALA A 166 20.75 -22.44 17.72
C ALA A 166 19.35 -22.84 18.24
N GLY A 167 19.24 -23.14 19.54
CA GLY A 167 17.97 -23.38 20.22
C GLY A 167 17.02 -22.18 20.13
N ARG A 168 17.51 -20.98 20.45
CA ARG A 168 16.73 -19.73 20.34
C ARG A 168 16.22 -19.49 18.92
N LYS A 169 17.04 -19.72 17.89
CA LYS A 169 16.63 -19.62 16.48
C LYS A 169 15.57 -20.65 16.10
N ARG A 170 15.61 -21.87 16.64
CA ARG A 170 14.58 -22.90 16.43
C ARG A 170 13.25 -22.47 17.05
N VAL A 171 13.26 -22.01 18.30
CA VAL A 171 12.05 -21.51 18.99
C VAL A 171 11.42 -20.34 18.23
N LEU A 172 12.22 -19.36 17.78
CA LEU A 172 11.72 -18.22 17.01
C LEU A 172 11.10 -18.65 15.66
N ARG A 173 11.71 -19.62 14.97
CA ARG A 173 11.15 -20.18 13.73
C ARG A 173 9.82 -20.88 13.98
N ASN A 174 9.75 -21.75 14.99
CA ASN A 174 8.52 -22.47 15.34
C ASN A 174 7.41 -21.49 15.76
N ARG A 175 7.73 -20.49 16.60
CA ARG A 175 6.78 -19.45 17.00
C ARG A 175 6.28 -18.64 15.79
N SER A 176 7.17 -18.29 14.87
CA SER A 176 6.79 -17.59 13.63
C SER A 176 5.88 -18.44 12.74
N GLN A 177 6.18 -19.74 12.60
CA GLN A 177 5.33 -20.68 11.87
C GLN A 177 3.95 -20.83 12.53
N ALA A 178 3.89 -20.97 13.86
CA ALA A 178 2.65 -21.06 14.60
C ALA A 178 1.78 -19.80 14.43
N HIS A 179 2.35 -18.60 14.59
CA HIS A 179 1.62 -17.34 14.36
C HIS A 179 1.12 -17.19 12.91
N ARG A 180 1.92 -17.61 11.92
CA ARG A 180 1.47 -17.65 10.51
C ARG A 180 0.30 -18.61 10.33
N LYS A 181 0.35 -19.78 10.98
CA LYS A 181 -0.71 -20.79 10.89
C LYS A 181 -2.00 -20.31 11.55
N ILE A 182 -1.91 -19.72 12.73
CA ILE A 182 -3.05 -19.09 13.42
C ILE A 182 -3.73 -18.09 12.49
N LYS A 183 -2.95 -17.16 11.90
CA LYS A 183 -3.49 -16.17 10.97
C LYS A 183 -4.14 -16.78 9.72
N GLU A 184 -3.54 -17.86 9.18
CA GLU A 184 -4.12 -18.60 8.05
C GLU A 184 -5.47 -19.23 8.43
N LEU A 185 -5.54 -19.89 9.59
CA LEU A 185 -6.73 -20.55 10.11
C LEU A 185 -7.85 -19.56 10.43
N GLU A 186 -7.54 -18.44 11.08
CA GLU A 186 -8.49 -17.33 11.30
C GLU A 186 -9.06 -16.82 9.96
N GLY A 187 -8.19 -16.68 8.95
CA GLY A 187 -8.59 -16.31 7.59
C GLY A 187 -9.55 -17.33 6.97
N LYS A 188 -9.28 -18.63 7.13
CA LYS A 188 -10.16 -19.70 6.64
C LYS A 188 -11.51 -19.71 7.37
N LEU A 189 -11.50 -19.61 8.71
CA LEU A 189 -12.73 -19.51 9.52
C LEU A 189 -13.59 -18.32 9.10
N LYS A 190 -12.98 -17.17 8.84
CA LYS A 190 -13.71 -15.98 8.36
C LYS A 190 -14.32 -16.18 6.97
N ARG A 191 -13.65 -16.90 6.07
CA ARG A 191 -14.19 -17.21 4.73
C ARG A 191 -15.32 -18.24 4.83
N LEU A 192 -15.13 -19.30 5.60
CA LEU A 192 -16.12 -20.36 5.79
C LEU A 192 -17.37 -19.83 6.48
N SER A 193 -17.24 -19.02 7.54
CA SER A 193 -18.39 -18.38 8.21
C SER A 193 -19.17 -17.46 7.26
N LYS A 194 -18.49 -16.68 6.42
CA LYS A 194 -19.14 -15.87 5.38
C LYS A 194 -19.87 -16.74 4.35
N SER A 195 -19.24 -17.81 3.87
CA SER A 195 -19.88 -18.75 2.94
C SER A 195 -21.10 -19.42 3.58
N ALA A 196 -20.98 -19.91 4.82
CA ALA A 196 -22.08 -20.50 5.57
C ALA A 196 -23.24 -19.51 5.73
N ALA A 197 -22.97 -18.25 6.11
CA ALA A 197 -23.98 -17.21 6.20
C ALA A 197 -24.66 -16.93 4.84
N LYS A 198 -23.89 -16.88 3.75
CA LYS A 198 -24.41 -16.73 2.38
C LYS A 198 -25.34 -17.88 2.00
N TYR A 199 -24.93 -19.13 2.23
CA TYR A 199 -25.74 -20.31 1.90
C TYR A 199 -26.96 -20.42 2.80
N LYS A 200 -26.85 -20.09 4.09
CA LYS A 200 -27.98 -19.99 5.02
C LYS A 200 -29.02 -18.95 4.54
N ALA A 201 -28.57 -17.75 4.17
CA ALA A 201 -29.45 -16.72 3.62
C ALA A 201 -30.10 -17.15 2.28
N LYS A 202 -29.34 -17.81 1.39
CA LYS A 202 -29.88 -18.38 0.14
C LYS A 202 -30.94 -19.44 0.42
N TYR A 203 -30.70 -20.34 1.38
CA TYR A 203 -31.64 -21.37 1.79
C TYR A 203 -32.97 -20.76 2.27
N TYR A 204 -32.93 -19.79 3.18
CA TYR A 204 -34.16 -19.14 3.65
C TYR A 204 -34.91 -18.40 2.53
N ARG A 205 -34.20 -17.73 1.60
CA ARG A 205 -34.83 -17.09 0.44
C ARG A 205 -35.55 -18.10 -0.45
N LEU A 206 -34.88 -19.19 -0.81
CA LEU A 206 -35.45 -20.24 -1.64
C LEU A 206 -36.61 -20.95 -0.93
N ARG A 207 -36.49 -21.21 0.37
CA ARG A 207 -37.57 -21.78 1.18
C ARG A 207 -38.80 -20.86 1.21
N LYS A 208 -38.61 -19.54 1.31
CA LYS A 208 -39.71 -18.56 1.25
C LYS A 208 -40.33 -18.47 -0.15
N GLN A 209 -39.51 -18.57 -1.21
CA GLN A 209 -39.99 -18.54 -2.60
C GLN A 209 -40.77 -19.79 -3.00
N LYS A 210 -40.42 -20.98 -2.45
CA LYS A 210 -41.15 -22.22 -2.72
C LYS A 210 -42.62 -22.16 -2.27
N GLY A 211 -42.95 -21.22 -1.39
CA GLY A 211 -44.32 -21.01 -0.90
C GLY A 211 -45.14 -20.00 -1.69
N ASN A 212 -44.61 -19.27 -2.68
CA ASN A 212 -45.40 -18.27 -3.41
C ASN A 212 -44.89 -17.97 -4.83
N ASN A 213 -45.82 -18.13 -5.78
CA ASN A 213 -45.86 -17.59 -7.15
C ASN A 213 -44.86 -18.19 -8.14
N GLU A 214 -45.32 -19.21 -8.87
CA GLU A 214 -44.80 -19.47 -10.23
C GLU A 214 -44.80 -18.15 -11.02
N SER A 215 -43.64 -17.79 -11.57
CA SER A 215 -43.57 -16.67 -12.50
C SER A 215 -44.42 -16.98 -13.73
N LEU A 216 -45.12 -15.98 -14.29
CA LEU A 216 -45.87 -16.12 -15.55
C LEU A 216 -44.97 -16.67 -16.68
N GLN A 217 -43.68 -16.33 -16.63
CA GLN A 217 -42.68 -16.85 -17.56
C GLN A 217 -42.33 -18.32 -17.32
N THR A 218 -42.49 -18.82 -16.09
CA THR A 218 -42.34 -20.24 -15.75
C THR A 218 -43.54 -21.03 -16.27
N ARG A 219 -44.77 -20.53 -16.05
CA ARG A 219 -45.99 -21.15 -16.59
C ARG A 219 -46.00 -21.28 -18.11
N VAL A 220 -45.64 -20.22 -18.81
CA VAL A 220 -45.52 -20.27 -20.28
C VAL A 220 -44.43 -21.27 -20.71
N ARG A 221 -43.33 -21.40 -19.95
CA ARG A 221 -42.29 -22.38 -20.26
C ARG A 221 -42.73 -23.82 -20.01
N GLU A 222 -43.48 -24.06 -18.94
CA GLU A 222 -44.09 -25.36 -18.64
C GLU A 222 -45.14 -25.73 -19.69
N PHE A 223 -45.99 -24.77 -20.08
CA PHE A 223 -46.98 -24.93 -21.14
C PHE A 223 -46.34 -25.30 -22.49
N LEU A 224 -45.20 -24.69 -22.82
CA LEU A 224 -44.46 -25.00 -24.05
C LEU A 224 -43.63 -26.27 -23.97
N ASN A 225 -43.46 -26.89 -22.79
CA ASN A 225 -42.76 -28.17 -22.56
C ASN A 225 -41.43 -28.35 -23.33
N GLY A 226 -40.63 -27.28 -23.45
CA GLY A 226 -39.34 -27.31 -24.15
C GLY A 226 -39.41 -27.17 -25.68
N GLU A 227 -40.59 -26.99 -26.25
CA GLU A 227 -40.77 -26.74 -27.69
C GLU A 227 -40.19 -25.37 -28.09
N LYS A 228 -39.46 -25.35 -29.21
CA LYS A 228 -38.79 -24.13 -29.70
C LYS A 228 -39.76 -23.31 -30.54
N VAL A 229 -40.40 -22.33 -29.91
CA VAL A 229 -41.35 -21.43 -30.58
C VAL A 229 -40.74 -20.04 -30.80
N SER A 230 -41.23 -19.34 -31.83
CA SER A 230 -40.83 -17.96 -32.12
C SER A 230 -41.05 -17.01 -30.94
N THR A 231 -40.12 -16.09 -30.73
CA THR A 231 -40.16 -15.10 -29.63
C THR A 231 -41.44 -14.26 -29.62
N LYS A 232 -42.05 -14.01 -30.78
CA LYS A 232 -43.35 -13.30 -30.88
C LYS A 232 -44.48 -14.09 -30.22
N VAL A 233 -44.50 -15.41 -30.41
CA VAL A 233 -45.51 -16.30 -29.83
C VAL A 233 -45.35 -16.37 -28.32
N VAL A 234 -44.11 -16.52 -27.85
CA VAL A 234 -43.79 -16.51 -26.41
C VAL A 234 -44.27 -15.22 -25.73
N LYS A 235 -44.05 -14.05 -26.35
CA LYS A 235 -44.51 -12.76 -25.82
C LYS A 235 -46.03 -12.66 -25.77
N ARG A 236 -46.74 -13.18 -26.78
CA ARG A 236 -48.22 -13.19 -26.80
C ARG A 236 -48.79 -14.09 -25.70
N LEU A 237 -48.22 -15.27 -25.49
CA LEU A 237 -48.63 -16.18 -24.41
C LEU A 237 -48.41 -15.55 -23.04
N GLN A 238 -47.25 -14.92 -22.82
CA GLN A 238 -46.98 -14.18 -21.58
C GLN A 238 -47.99 -13.05 -21.35
N PHE A 239 -48.34 -12.31 -22.39
CA PHE A 239 -49.35 -11.25 -22.30
C PHE A 239 -50.74 -11.80 -21.97
N GLY A 240 -51.11 -12.94 -22.54
CA GLY A 240 -52.36 -13.65 -22.21
C GLY A 240 -52.46 -13.99 -20.72
N GLU A 241 -51.39 -14.54 -20.14
CA GLU A 241 -51.30 -14.82 -18.70
C GLU A 241 -51.40 -13.56 -17.81
N VAL A 242 -50.91 -12.42 -18.29
CA VAL A 242 -51.09 -11.13 -17.60
C VAL A 242 -52.56 -10.71 -17.61
N LEU A 243 -53.26 -10.88 -18.73
CA LEU A 243 -54.68 -10.53 -18.82
C LEU A 243 -55.55 -11.43 -17.94
N THR A 244 -55.28 -12.74 -17.89
CA THR A 244 -56.03 -13.67 -17.04
C THR A 244 -55.86 -13.32 -15.56
N THR A 245 -54.63 -13.00 -15.12
CA THR A 245 -54.36 -12.59 -13.73
C THR A 245 -55.06 -11.29 -13.35
N ILE A 246 -55.01 -10.26 -14.21
CA ILE A 246 -55.74 -8.99 -13.99
C ILE A 246 -57.26 -9.24 -13.91
N THR A 247 -57.79 -10.08 -14.80
CA THR A 247 -59.23 -10.40 -14.81
C THR A 247 -59.66 -11.15 -13.55
N MET A 248 -58.85 -12.08 -13.07
CA MET A 248 -59.13 -12.79 -11.82
C MET A 248 -59.05 -11.86 -10.60
N GLN A 249 -58.03 -10.99 -10.54
CA GLN A 249 -57.89 -10.02 -9.45
C GLN A 249 -59.06 -9.04 -9.40
N THR A 250 -59.51 -8.53 -10.54
CA THR A 250 -60.64 -7.60 -10.61
C THR A 250 -61.95 -8.27 -10.19
N LYS A 251 -62.17 -9.54 -10.55
CA LYS A 251 -63.32 -10.33 -10.06
C LYS A 251 -63.29 -10.52 -8.54
N ILE A 252 -62.12 -10.87 -7.98
CA ILE A 252 -61.95 -11.03 -6.54
C ILE A 252 -62.19 -9.70 -5.82
N GLN A 253 -61.64 -8.60 -6.31
CA GLN A 253 -61.86 -7.27 -5.71
C GLN A 253 -63.33 -6.86 -5.73
N LYS A 254 -64.05 -7.14 -6.82
CA LYS A 254 -65.50 -6.90 -6.89
C LYS A 254 -66.28 -7.75 -5.88
N LEU A 255 -65.92 -9.03 -5.73
CA LEU A 255 -66.54 -9.91 -4.72
C LEU A 255 -66.26 -9.45 -3.29
N VAL A 256 -65.01 -9.11 -2.97
CA VAL A 256 -64.64 -8.60 -1.64
C VAL A 256 -65.36 -7.28 -1.34
N ARG A 257 -65.47 -6.39 -2.33
CA ARG A 257 -66.22 -5.14 -2.18
C ARG A 257 -67.70 -5.39 -1.93
N PHE A 258 -68.32 -6.30 -2.68
CA PHE A 258 -69.71 -6.70 -2.49
C PHE A 258 -69.98 -7.29 -1.10
N LEU A 259 -69.04 -8.08 -0.56
CA LEU A 259 -69.13 -8.67 0.78
C LEU A 259 -68.83 -7.71 1.94
N LEU A 260 -68.27 -6.52 1.66
CA LEU A 260 -68.00 -5.49 2.68
C LEU A 260 -69.06 -4.38 2.69
N GLU A 261 -69.84 -4.26 1.61
CA GLU A 261 -70.93 -3.29 1.47
C GLU A 261 -72.30 -3.88 1.92
N PHE A 262 -72.36 -5.17 2.28
CA PHE A 262 -73.48 -5.88 2.91
C PHE A 262 -73.06 -6.45 4.26
#